data_AF-E9GEB5-F1
#
_entry.id   AF-E9GEB5-F1
#
_cell.length_a   1.000
_cell.length_b   1.000
_cell.length_c   1.000
_cell.angle_alpha   90.00
_cell.angle_beta   90.00
_cell.angle_gamma   90.00
#
_symmetry.space_group_name_H-M   'P 1'
#
loop_
_entity.id
_entity.type
_entity.pdbx_description
1 polymer ?
#
loop_
_entity_poly.entity_id
_entity_poly.type
_entity_poly.pdbx_seq_one_letter_code
_entity_poly.pdbx_strand_id
1 'polypeptide(L)'
;MACSVFTFGNSFLGIFAFILQIVALIVSGAQWIPDLVCTGIWGGVFLFFNGIVIVKNKWQSTEPIKHLACCAILIGLTLIGMNSWSISAYGPLIADCQSYLFGRISLCGRVAIDSLLISTGIFTVLLNVWIFSEASSLIAS
;
A
#
# COMPACT_ATOMS: atom_id res chain seq x y z
N MET A 1 0.01 7.77 22.85
CA MET A 1 0.64 6.54 22.33
C MET A 1 0.04 6.14 20.96
N ALA A 2 -1.29 6.18 20.78
CA ALA A 2 -1.96 5.89 19.51
C ALA A 2 -1.47 6.75 18.32
N CYS A 3 -1.28 8.06 18.52
CA CYS A 3 -0.75 8.98 17.49
C CYS A 3 0.61 8.52 16.90
N SER A 4 1.50 7.97 17.74
CA SER A 4 2.81 7.46 17.28
C SER A 4 2.67 6.19 16.44
N VAL A 5 1.73 5.31 16.80
CA VAL A 5 1.45 4.07 16.07
C VAL A 5 0.84 4.36 14.70
N PHE A 6 -0.07 5.32 14.59
CA PHE A 6 -0.70 5.70 13.33
C PHE A 6 0.29 6.34 12.35
N THR A 7 1.17 7.21 12.85
CA THR A 7 2.26 7.79 12.05
C THR A 7 3.22 6.72 11.59
N PHE A 8 3.72 5.90 12.51
CA PHE A 8 4.65 4.83 12.16
C PHE A 8 4.02 3.87 11.15
N GLY A 9 2.77 3.45 11.37
CA GLY A 9 2.05 2.53 10.50
C GLY A 9 1.89 3.09 9.08
N ASN A 10 1.36 4.30 8.92
CA ASN A 10 1.17 4.89 7.60
C ASN A 10 2.50 5.20 6.91
N SER A 11 3.51 5.71 7.63
CA SER A 11 4.83 5.98 7.05
C SER A 11 5.56 4.71 6.65
N PHE A 12 5.52 3.66 7.47
CA PHE A 12 6.11 2.37 7.16
C PHE A 12 5.42 1.71 5.96
N LEU A 13 4.09 1.59 5.98
CA LEU A 13 3.32 1.00 4.87
C LEU A 13 3.53 1.79 3.58
N GLY A 14 3.62 3.12 3.66
CA GLY A 14 3.89 3.99 2.52
C GLY A 14 5.27 3.74 1.89
N ILE A 15 6.32 3.74 2.70
CA ILE A 15 7.69 3.45 2.23
C ILE A 15 7.77 2.02 1.68
N PHE A 16 7.15 1.06 2.36
CA PHE A 16 7.18 -0.34 1.97
C PHE A 16 6.47 -0.56 0.62
N ALA A 17 5.28 0.01 0.42
CA ALA A 17 4.58 -0.02 -0.86
C ALA A 17 5.40 0.63 -2.00
N PHE A 18 6.06 1.75 -1.71
CA PHE A 18 6.92 2.44 -2.67
C PHE A 18 8.08 1.55 -3.12
N ILE A 19 8.82 0.98 -2.17
CA ILE A 19 9.98 0.12 -2.47
C ILE A 19 9.54 -1.11 -3.27
N LEU A 20 8.47 -1.78 -2.83
CA LEU A 20 7.97 -2.98 -3.53
C LEU A 20 7.55 -2.67 -4.97
N GLN A 21 6.93 -1.52 -5.23
CA GLN A 21 6.56 -1.11 -6.59
C GLN A 21 7.77 -0.80 -7.47
N ILE A 22 8.82 -0.18 -6.91
CA ILE A 22 10.08 0.05 -7.64
C ILE A 22 10.74 -1.28 -8.00
N VAL A 23 10.79 -2.23 -7.05
CA VAL A 23 11.31 -3.57 -7.32
C VAL A 23 10.47 -4.27 -8.39
N ALA A 24 9.14 -4.19 -8.30
CA ALA A 24 8.21 -4.74 -9.29
C ALA A 24 8.50 -4.22 -10.70
N LEU A 25 8.67 -2.90 -10.87
CA LEU A 25 8.96 -2.24 -12.15
C LEU A 25 10.31 -2.64 -12.74
N ILE A 26 11.37 -2.67 -11.92
CA ILE A 26 12.72 -3.06 -12.37
C ILE A 26 12.71 -4.50 -12.89
N VAL A 27 11.93 -5.36 -12.24
CA VAL A 27 11.92 -6.81 -12.49
C VAL A 27 11.04 -7.16 -13.68
N SER A 28 9.85 -6.55 -13.78
CA SER A 28 8.92 -6.80 -14.87
C SER A 28 9.27 -6.08 -16.16
N GLY A 29 10.27 -5.19 -16.14
CA GLY A 29 10.64 -4.37 -17.29
C GLY A 29 9.53 -3.42 -17.73
N ALA A 30 8.62 -3.06 -16.82
CA ALA A 30 7.42 -2.25 -17.10
C ALA A 30 6.48 -2.82 -18.19
N GLN A 31 6.49 -4.14 -18.39
CA GLN A 31 5.70 -4.79 -19.44
C GLN A 31 4.26 -5.11 -19.02
N TRP A 32 3.94 -4.96 -17.73
CA TRP A 32 2.65 -5.38 -17.17
C TRP A 32 1.80 -4.19 -16.74
N ILE A 33 0.52 -4.23 -17.11
CA ILE A 33 -0.45 -3.16 -16.86
C ILE A 33 -0.54 -2.78 -15.37
N PRO A 34 -0.61 -3.73 -14.40
CA PRO A 34 -0.67 -3.37 -12.99
C PRO A 34 0.53 -2.56 -12.48
N ASP A 35 1.71 -2.79 -13.05
CA ASP A 35 2.92 -2.04 -12.69
C ASP A 35 2.91 -0.62 -13.24
N LEU A 36 2.34 -0.43 -14.43
CA LEU A 36 2.27 0.88 -15.08
C LEU A 36 1.34 1.85 -14.34
N VAL A 37 0.33 1.34 -13.63
CA VAL A 37 -0.52 2.17 -12.75
C VAL A 37 0.26 2.73 -11.56
N CYS A 38 1.44 2.16 -11.25
CA CYS A 38 2.37 2.67 -10.25
C CYS A 38 1.72 2.89 -8.87
N THR A 39 0.73 2.08 -8.50
CA THR A 39 -0.11 2.29 -7.30
C THR A 39 0.68 2.32 -6.01
N GLY A 40 1.73 1.50 -5.90
CA GLY A 40 2.62 1.57 -4.73
C GLY A 40 3.49 2.82 -4.69
N ILE A 41 3.78 3.48 -5.82
CA ILE A 41 4.56 4.72 -5.85
C ILE A 41 3.70 5.89 -5.37
N TRP A 42 2.62 6.22 -6.08
CA TRP A 42 1.81 7.39 -5.72
C TRP A 42 1.04 7.17 -4.42
N GLY A 43 0.52 5.95 -4.21
CA GLY A 43 -0.12 5.56 -2.95
C GLY A 43 0.87 5.55 -1.78
N GLY A 44 2.09 5.05 -1.99
CA GLY A 44 3.13 5.03 -0.96
C GLY A 44 3.57 6.42 -0.52
N VAL A 45 3.77 7.34 -1.47
CA VAL A 45 4.07 8.74 -1.19
C VAL A 45 2.94 9.40 -0.40
N PHE A 46 1.69 9.20 -0.81
CA PHE A 46 0.54 9.74 -0.08
C PHE A 46 0.49 9.22 1.35
N LEU A 47 0.63 7.90 1.57
CA LEU A 47 0.60 7.30 2.91
C LEU A 47 1.72 7.82 3.80
N PHE A 48 2.92 8.02 3.25
CA PHE A 48 4.05 8.60 3.99
C PHE A 48 3.73 10.00 4.52
N PHE A 49 3.24 10.89 3.64
CA PHE A 49 2.86 12.23 4.04
C PHE A 49 1.64 12.24 4.97
N ASN A 50 0.67 11.37 4.73
CA ASN A 50 -0.51 11.24 5.59
C ASN A 50 -0.12 10.90 7.03
N GLY A 51 0.81 9.96 7.22
CA GLY A 51 1.36 9.63 8.54
C GLY A 51 1.97 10.86 9.25
N ILE A 52 2.73 11.69 8.53
CA ILE A 52 3.34 12.91 9.10
C ILE A 52 2.27 13.96 9.43
N VAL A 53 1.30 14.17 8.53
CA VAL A 53 0.26 15.19 8.63
C VAL A 53 -0.69 14.94 9.80
N ILE A 54 -1.04 13.68 10.08
CA ILE A 54 -1.91 13.33 11.20
C ILE A 54 -1.34 13.81 12.55
N VAL A 55 -0.03 13.73 12.77
CA VAL A 55 0.61 14.11 14.05
C VAL A 55 1.06 15.56 14.11
N LYS A 56 1.53 16.14 13.00
CA LYS A 56 2.10 17.50 13.04
C LYS A 56 1.05 18.60 13.12
N ASN A 57 -0.18 18.33 12.72
CA ASN A 57 -1.23 19.33 12.71
C ASN A 57 -2.04 19.29 14.01
N LYS A 58 -2.25 20.48 14.61
CA LYS A 58 -3.27 20.67 15.65
C LYS A 58 -4.63 20.76 14.96
N TRP A 59 -5.32 19.63 14.87
CA TRP A 59 -6.62 19.55 14.22
C TRP A 59 -7.70 20.22 15.07
N GLN A 60 -8.50 21.09 14.45
CA GLN A 60 -9.65 21.74 15.10
C GLN A 60 -10.97 21.02 14.80
N SER A 61 -10.97 20.06 13.88
CA SER A 61 -12.15 19.28 13.45
C SER A 61 -11.73 17.87 13.03
N THR A 62 -12.64 16.89 13.19
CA THR A 62 -12.42 15.49 12.80
C THR A 62 -12.52 15.26 11.30
N GLU A 63 -13.20 16.16 10.59
CA GLU A 63 -13.48 16.01 9.17
C GLU A 63 -12.22 15.80 8.31
N PRO A 64 -11.14 16.59 8.45
CA PRO A 64 -9.95 16.39 7.62
C PRO A 64 -9.27 15.04 7.88
N ILE A 65 -9.23 14.59 9.14
CA ILE A 65 -8.64 13.29 9.52
C ILE A 65 -9.43 12.16 8.85
N LYS A 66 -10.77 12.24 8.89
CA LYS A 66 -11.66 11.26 8.25
C LYS A 66 -11.49 11.22 6.73
N HIS A 67 -11.38 12.38 6.08
CA HIS A 67 -11.15 12.45 4.63
C HIS A 67 -9.79 11.83 4.25
N LEU A 68 -8.73 12.16 4.99
CA LEU A 68 -7.40 11.59 4.76
C LEU A 68 -7.38 10.08 4.97
N ALA A 69 -8.04 9.59 6.02
CA ALA A 69 -8.19 8.16 6.28
C ALA A 69 -9.00 7.47 5.16
N CYS A 70 -10.08 8.09 4.66
CA CYS A 70 -10.87 7.57 3.54
C CYS A 70 -10.03 7.45 2.26
N CYS A 71 -9.24 8.48 1.92
CA CYS A 71 -8.32 8.43 0.79
C CYS A 71 -7.29 7.30 0.95
N ALA A 72 -6.74 7.11 2.15
CA ALA A 72 -5.81 6.03 2.43
C ALA A 72 -6.45 4.63 2.31
N ILE A 73 -7.72 4.48 2.74
CA ILE A 73 -8.49 3.24 2.54
C ILE A 73 -8.65 2.93 1.06
N LEU A 74 -9.01 3.93 0.23
CA LEU A 74 -9.13 3.76 -1.22
C LEU A 74 -7.81 3.35 -1.87
N ILE A 75 -6.68 3.90 -1.41
CA ILE A 75 -5.34 3.50 -1.85
C ILE A 75 -5.08 2.03 -1.49
N GLY A 76 -5.40 1.62 -0.25
CA GLY A 76 -5.25 0.24 0.19
C GLY A 76 -6.08 -0.74 -0.65
N LEU A 77 -7.34 -0.39 -0.94
CA LEU A 77 -8.21 -1.18 -1.83
C LEU A 77 -7.66 -1.25 -3.26
N THR A 78 -7.10 -0.15 -3.75
CA THR A 78 -6.48 -0.10 -5.09
C THR A 78 -5.25 -1.02 -5.15
N LEU A 79 -4.40 -1.02 -4.11
CA LEU A 79 -3.27 -1.94 -3.99
C LEU A 79 -3.74 -3.40 -4.00
N ILE A 80 -4.79 -3.74 -3.24
CA ILE A 80 -5.35 -5.09 -3.22
C ILE A 80 -5.85 -5.49 -4.61
N GLY A 81 -6.69 -4.64 -5.23
CA GLY A 81 -7.31 -4.94 -6.52
C GLY A 81 -6.30 -5.13 -7.64
N MET A 82 -5.36 -4.19 -7.79
CA MET A 82 -4.38 -4.23 -8.88
C MET A 82 -3.43 -5.42 -8.76
N ASN A 83 -2.97 -5.72 -7.54
CA ASN A 83 -2.03 -6.83 -7.34
C ASN A 83 -2.73 -8.20 -7.34
N SER A 84 -4.01 -8.26 -6.93
CA SER A 84 -4.82 -9.48 -7.12
C SER A 84 -5.09 -9.75 -8.60
N TRP A 85 -5.35 -8.70 -9.39
CA TRP A 85 -5.46 -8.81 -10.83
C TRP A 85 -4.15 -9.28 -11.46
N SER A 86 -3.02 -8.72 -11.03
CA SER A 86 -1.67 -9.18 -11.44
C SER A 86 -1.52 -10.69 -11.23
N ILE A 87 -1.77 -11.19 -10.01
CA ILE A 87 -1.68 -12.63 -9.68
C ILE A 87 -2.60 -13.47 -10.56
N SER A 88 -3.84 -13.04 -10.78
CA SER A 88 -4.79 -13.78 -11.62
C SER A 88 -4.32 -13.94 -13.07
N ALA A 89 -3.56 -12.97 -13.59
CA ALA A 89 -3.08 -12.97 -14.98
C ALA A 89 -1.99 -14.03 -15.24
N TYR A 90 -1.17 -14.35 -14.24
CA TYR A 90 -0.17 -15.42 -14.32
C TYR A 90 -0.52 -16.65 -13.47
N GLY A 91 -1.76 -16.74 -12.97
CA GLY A 91 -2.28 -17.83 -12.15
C GLY A 91 -1.96 -19.25 -12.66
N PRO A 92 -2.17 -19.54 -13.96
CA PRO A 92 -1.86 -20.86 -14.55
C PRO A 92 -0.37 -21.23 -14.49
N LEU A 93 0.53 -20.24 -14.38
CA LEU A 93 1.98 -20.43 -14.37
C LEU A 93 2.53 -20.63 -12.96
N ILE A 94 1.74 -20.37 -11.91
CA ILE A 94 2.17 -20.45 -10.50
C ILE A 94 2.58 -21.88 -10.09
N ALA A 95 2.05 -22.91 -10.75
CA ALA A 95 2.44 -24.30 -10.50
C ALA A 95 3.89 -24.61 -10.94
N ASP A 96 4.40 -23.96 -12.00
CA ASP A 96 5.74 -24.16 -12.58
C ASP A 96 6.68 -22.97 -12.36
N CYS A 97 6.55 -22.40 -11.17
CA CYS A 97 7.06 -21.09 -10.80
C CYS A 97 8.60 -20.96 -10.74
N GLN A 98 9.33 -22.08 -10.65
CA GLN A 98 10.80 -22.11 -10.76
C GLN A 98 11.28 -22.12 -12.21
N SER A 99 10.46 -22.59 -13.14
CA SER A 99 10.81 -22.81 -14.55
C SER A 99 10.66 -21.54 -15.39
N TYR A 100 9.86 -20.59 -14.92
CA TYR A 100 9.57 -19.34 -15.62
C TYR A 100 10.32 -18.16 -15.02
N LEU A 101 11.18 -17.54 -15.84
CA LEU A 101 11.85 -16.27 -15.55
C LEU A 101 10.96 -15.10 -15.97
N PHE A 102 10.59 -14.24 -15.02
CA PHE A 102 10.00 -12.92 -15.24
C PHE A 102 11.13 -11.88 -15.25
N GLY A 103 11.69 -11.63 -16.44
CA GLY A 103 12.85 -10.75 -16.57
C GLY A 103 14.06 -11.30 -15.79
N ARG A 104 14.41 -10.67 -14.66
CA ARG A 104 15.56 -11.07 -13.81
C ARG A 104 15.20 -11.87 -12.55
N ILE A 105 13.93 -12.07 -12.24
CA ILE A 105 13.48 -12.85 -11.07
C ILE A 105 12.58 -14.00 -11.55
N SER A 106 12.55 -15.11 -10.82
CA SER A 106 11.57 -16.17 -11.07
C SER A 106 10.14 -15.67 -10.90
N LEU A 107 9.18 -16.30 -11.55
CA LEU A 107 7.74 -16.06 -11.31
C LEU A 107 7.43 -16.04 -9.80
N CYS A 108 8.14 -16.84 -9.00
CA CYS A 108 7.95 -16.92 -7.55
C CYS A 108 8.30 -15.63 -6.81
N GLY A 109 9.37 -14.96 -7.22
CA GLY A 109 9.70 -13.66 -6.64
C GLY A 109 8.67 -12.60 -7.04
N ARG A 110 8.07 -12.69 -8.23
CA ARG A 110 6.98 -11.80 -8.61
C ARG A 110 5.71 -12.03 -7.78
N VAL A 111 5.31 -13.30 -7.63
CA VAL A 111 4.18 -13.69 -6.77
C VAL A 111 4.39 -13.18 -5.34
N ALA A 112 5.62 -13.29 -4.81
CA ALA A 112 5.96 -12.80 -3.49
C ALA A 112 5.80 -11.26 -3.39
N ILE A 113 6.28 -10.51 -4.38
CA ILE A 113 6.14 -9.04 -4.41
C ILE A 113 4.66 -8.63 -4.46
N ASP A 114 3.87 -9.23 -5.35
CA ASP A 114 2.45 -8.92 -5.47
C ASP A 114 1.69 -9.28 -4.19
N SER A 115 2.03 -10.42 -3.55
CA SER A 115 1.44 -10.83 -2.27
C SER A 115 1.79 -9.87 -1.13
N LEU A 116 3.02 -9.35 -1.09
CA LEU A 116 3.44 -8.34 -0.13
C LEU A 116 2.73 -7.00 -0.36
N LEU A 117 2.51 -6.60 -1.62
CA LEU A 117 1.73 -5.41 -1.95
C LEU A 117 0.25 -5.56 -1.56
N ILE A 118 -0.35 -6.73 -1.78
CA ILE A 118 -1.72 -7.03 -1.30
C ILE A 118 -1.78 -6.93 0.22
N SER A 119 -0.82 -7.56 0.91
CA SER A 119 -0.76 -7.53 2.38
C SER A 119 -0.61 -6.09 2.89
N THR A 120 0.23 -5.29 2.23
CA THR A 120 0.39 -3.87 2.53
C THR A 120 -0.94 -3.12 2.37
N GLY A 121 -1.66 -3.36 1.28
CA GLY A 121 -2.99 -2.79 1.06
C GLY A 121 -4.00 -3.17 2.16
N ILE A 122 -4.02 -4.42 2.61
CA ILE A 122 -4.88 -4.89 3.70
C ILE A 122 -4.54 -4.14 5.00
N PHE A 123 -3.26 -4.08 5.37
CA PHE A 123 -2.84 -3.34 6.57
C PHE A 123 -3.15 -1.85 6.48
N THR A 124 -3.02 -1.24 5.30
CA THR A 124 -3.41 0.16 5.06
C THR A 124 -4.90 0.35 5.30
N VAL A 125 -5.77 -0.53 4.79
CA VAL A 125 -7.21 -0.45 5.03
C VAL A 125 -7.52 -0.57 6.51
N LEU A 126 -6.99 -1.59 7.19
CA LEU A 126 -7.26 -1.83 8.61
C LEU A 126 -6.80 -0.65 9.49
N LEU A 127 -5.58 -0.16 9.26
CA LEU A 127 -5.03 0.97 10.01
C LEU A 127 -5.87 2.24 9.81
N ASN A 128 -6.28 2.54 8.58
CA ASN A 128 -7.00 3.77 8.29
C ASN A 128 -8.49 3.69 8.65
N VAL A 129 -9.10 2.50 8.66
CA VAL A 129 -10.42 2.28 9.30
C VAL A 129 -10.34 2.58 10.79
N TRP A 130 -9.26 2.15 11.46
CA TRP A 130 -9.05 2.44 12.87
C TRP A 130 -8.83 3.94 13.12
N ILE A 131 -8.01 4.62 12.29
CA ILE A 131 -7.85 6.08 12.37
C ILE A 131 -9.19 6.79 12.15
N PHE A 132 -10.01 6.31 11.22
CA PHE A 132 -11.33 6.88 10.95
C PHE A 132 -12.27 6.77 12.16
N SER A 133 -12.28 5.61 12.84
CA SER A 133 -13.10 5.40 14.04
C SER A 133 -12.61 6.20 15.24
N GLU A 134 -11.30 6.41 15.36
CA GLU A 134 -10.65 7.13 16.47
C GLU A 134 -10.39 8.61 16.18
N ALA A 135 -10.96 9.17 15.10
CA ALA A 135 -10.67 10.55 14.70
C ALA A 135 -10.98 11.59 15.79
N SER A 136 -11.97 11.35 16.65
CA SER A 136 -12.33 12.23 17.78
C SER A 136 -11.30 12.21 18.91
N SER A 137 -10.72 11.04 19.21
CA SER A 137 -9.72 10.89 20.27
C SER A 137 -8.38 11.53 19.88
N LEU A 138 -8.09 11.64 18.58
CA LEU A 138 -6.89 12.30 18.03
C LEU A 138 -6.91 13.82 18.11
N ILE A 139 -8.07 14.45 18.30
CA ILE A 139 -8.20 15.90 18.49
C ILE A 139 -8.06 16.29 19.96
N ALA A 140 -8.49 15.40 20.85
CA ALA A 140 -8.45 15.63 22.29
C ALA A 140 -7.04 15.46 22.90
N SER A 141 -6.05 15.01 22.11
CA SER A 141 -4.66 14.76 22.51
C SER A 141 -3.72 15.89 22.12
#